data_AF-A0A6J4HRU7-F1
#
_entry.id   AF-A0A6J4HRU7-F1
#
_cell.length_a   1.000
_cell.length_b   1.000
_cell.length_c   1.000
_cell.angle_alpha   90.00
_cell.angle_beta   90.00
_cell.angle_gamma   90.00
#
_symmetry.space_group_name_H-M   'P 1'
#
loop_
_entity.id
_entity.type
_entity.pdbx_description
1 polymer ?
#
loop_
_entity_poly.entity_id
_entity_poly.type
_entity_poly.pdbx_seq_one_letter_code
_entity_poly.pdbx_strand_id
1 'polypeptide(L)'
;MSPESPASVHLVVGDEGLLVERAVTRALAAAREVEPAVEVAHLPVGEITAGVLGELVSPSLFAESRVVVLENAHDASAEVTTLLLDYAKAPSDGVTLVVVHRGPPKSGGRRAKAPAKPAKGGAKGDALLE
;
A
#
# COMPACT_ATOMS: atom_id res chain seq x y z
N MET A 1 8.58 14.22 27.20
CA MET A 1 8.00 13.07 26.49
C MET A 1 7.72 13.58 25.10
N SER A 2 8.62 13.32 24.16
CA SER A 2 8.41 13.72 22.77
C SER A 2 7.15 13.02 22.26
N PRO A 3 6.27 13.67 21.49
CA PRO A 3 5.21 12.95 20.83
C PRO A 3 5.86 12.10 19.75
N GLU A 4 6.25 10.88 20.09
CA GLU A 4 6.49 9.82 19.10
C GLU A 4 5.11 9.58 18.46
N SER A 5 4.85 10.33 17.39
CA SER A 5 3.63 10.17 16.62
C SER A 5 3.75 8.82 15.93
N PRO A 6 2.87 7.85 16.22
CA PRO A 6 3.06 6.50 15.74
C PRO A 6 3.11 6.50 14.22
N ALA A 7 4.19 5.95 13.65
CA ALA A 7 4.30 5.66 12.23
C ALA A 7 3.04 4.89 11.79
N SER A 8 2.25 5.49 10.90
CA SER A 8 0.89 5.04 10.62
C SER A 8 0.74 4.58 9.17
N VAL A 9 0.28 3.35 9.01
CA VAL A 9 -0.16 2.81 7.72
C VAL A 9 -1.68 2.75 7.71
N HIS A 10 -2.30 3.48 6.78
CA HIS A 10 -3.74 3.50 6.57
C HIS A 10 -4.07 2.79 5.27
N LEU A 11 -4.93 1.76 5.33
CA LEU A 11 -5.50 1.14 4.16
C LEU A 11 -6.96 1.60 4.00
N VAL A 12 -7.24 2.37 2.96
CA VAL A 12 -8.59 2.82 2.60
C VAL A 12 -9.14 1.87 1.54
N VAL A 13 -10.21 1.15 1.87
CA VAL A 13 -10.87 0.20 0.97
C VAL A 13 -12.29 0.66 0.68
N GLY A 14 -12.63 0.82 -0.59
CA GLY A 14 -13.98 1.19 -0.99
C GLY A 14 -14.02 1.72 -2.42
N ASP A 15 -15.15 1.54 -3.08
CA ASP A 15 -15.41 2.06 -4.43
C ASP A 15 -16.19 3.38 -4.42
N GLU A 16 -16.73 3.78 -3.26
CA GLU A 16 -17.44 5.03 -3.08
C GLU A 16 -16.46 6.21 -2.93
N GLY A 17 -16.33 7.00 -4.00
CA GLY A 17 -15.35 8.09 -4.10
C GLY A 17 -15.44 9.09 -2.94
N LEU A 18 -16.64 9.52 -2.55
CA LEU A 18 -16.80 10.51 -1.47
C LEU A 18 -16.32 9.96 -0.12
N LEU A 19 -16.55 8.66 0.15
CA LEU A 19 -16.13 8.03 1.39
C LEU A 19 -14.61 7.82 1.42
N VAL A 20 -14.04 7.45 0.27
CA VAL A 20 -12.58 7.30 0.09
C VAL A 20 -11.88 8.63 0.29
N GLU A 21 -12.30 9.68 -0.42
CA GLU A 21 -11.74 11.02 -0.29
C GLU A 21 -11.83 11.52 1.15
N ARG A 22 -12.97 11.33 1.81
CA ARG A 22 -13.13 11.73 3.21
C ARG A 22 -12.18 10.99 4.15
N ALA A 23 -11.90 9.71 3.89
CA ALA A 23 -10.94 8.96 4.69
C ALA A 23 -9.51 9.49 4.49
N VAL A 24 -9.12 9.78 3.24
CA VAL A 24 -7.82 10.39 2.91
C VAL A 24 -7.70 11.79 3.54
N THR A 25 -8.73 12.65 3.42
CA THR A 25 -8.74 13.98 4.04
C THR A 25 -8.59 13.90 5.55
N ARG A 26 -9.22 12.92 6.23
CA ARG A 26 -9.05 12.73 7.67
C ARG A 26 -7.62 12.35 8.04
N ALA A 27 -6.97 11.48 7.26
CA ALA A 27 -5.58 11.12 7.50
C ALA A 27 -4.65 12.34 7.32
N LEU A 28 -4.86 13.12 6.26
CA LEU A 28 -4.10 14.35 6.01
C LEU A 28 -4.32 15.41 7.09
N ALA A 29 -5.56 15.59 7.54
CA ALA A 29 -5.90 16.53 8.60
C ALA A 29 -5.22 16.14 9.92
N ALA A 30 -5.28 14.86 10.30
CA ALA A 30 -4.62 14.36 11.51
C ALA A 30 -3.09 14.56 11.46
N ALA A 31 -2.46 14.31 10.31
CA ALA A 31 -1.03 14.58 10.14
C ALA A 31 -0.70 16.07 10.29
N ARG A 32 -1.54 16.96 9.72
CA ARG A 32 -1.37 18.42 9.82
C ARG A 32 -1.63 19.00 11.20
N GLU A 33 -2.44 18.33 12.02
CA GLU A 33 -2.63 18.70 13.44
C GLU A 33 -1.35 18.47 14.26
N VAL A 34 -0.55 17.47 13.89
CA VAL A 34 0.74 17.17 14.51
C VAL A 34 1.84 18.08 13.96
N GLU A 35 1.97 18.17 12.65
CA GLU A 35 2.96 18.99 11.95
C GLU A 35 2.30 19.79 10.82
N PRO A 36 2.00 21.09 11.02
CA PRO A 36 1.33 21.91 10.00
C PRO A 36 2.06 21.97 8.66
N ALA A 37 3.41 21.90 8.68
CA ALA A 37 4.26 21.93 7.50
C ALA A 37 4.56 20.53 6.90
N VAL A 38 3.82 19.49 7.30
CA VAL A 38 4.00 18.12 6.82
C VAL A 38 4.01 18.07 5.29
N GLU A 39 5.01 17.40 4.73
CA GLU A 39 5.10 17.18 3.30
C GLU A 39 4.04 16.17 2.85
N VAL A 40 3.44 16.38 1.68
CA VAL A 40 2.44 15.46 1.14
C VAL A 40 2.83 15.06 -0.28
N ALA A 41 3.08 13.77 -0.48
CA ALA A 41 3.20 13.15 -1.78
C ALA A 41 1.90 12.39 -2.09
N HIS A 42 1.20 12.76 -3.16
CA HIS A 42 -0.05 12.10 -3.56
C HIS A 42 0.04 11.69 -5.02
N LEU A 43 -0.02 10.39 -5.28
CA LEU A 43 0.28 9.83 -6.59
C LEU A 43 -0.42 8.48 -6.81
N PRO A 44 -0.79 8.15 -8.05
CA PRO A 44 -1.28 6.81 -8.37
C PRO A 44 -0.14 5.80 -8.30
N VAL A 45 -0.41 4.64 -7.69
CA VAL A 45 0.61 3.59 -7.49
C VAL A 45 1.15 3.03 -8.81
N GLY A 46 0.33 3.04 -9.87
CA GLY A 46 0.71 2.54 -11.19
C GLY A 46 1.76 3.41 -11.89
N GLU A 47 2.01 4.62 -11.40
CA GLU A 47 3.01 5.54 -11.95
C GLU A 47 4.36 5.46 -11.22
N ILE A 48 4.52 4.58 -10.23
CA ILE A 48 5.77 4.42 -9.48
C ILE A 48 6.41 3.05 -9.60
N THR A 49 7.72 3.05 -9.46
CA THR A 49 8.53 1.84 -9.33
C THR A 49 8.82 1.54 -7.86
N ALA A 50 9.33 0.34 -7.56
CA ALA A 50 9.79 0.00 -6.22
C ALA A 50 10.90 0.96 -5.72
N GLY A 51 11.77 1.44 -6.60
CA GLY A 51 12.81 2.43 -6.27
C GLY A 51 12.21 3.76 -5.80
N VAL A 52 11.25 4.29 -6.57
CA VAL A 52 10.52 5.53 -6.20
C VAL A 52 9.76 5.34 -4.89
N LEU A 53 9.08 4.20 -4.70
CA LEU A 53 8.42 3.92 -3.43
C LEU A 53 9.41 3.91 -2.26
N GLY A 54 10.57 3.27 -2.42
CA GLY A 54 11.62 3.22 -1.40
C GLY A 54 12.12 4.60 -0.98
N GLU A 55 12.25 5.53 -1.94
CA GLU A 55 12.60 6.93 -1.66
C GLU A 55 11.48 7.67 -0.92
N LEU A 56 10.22 7.50 -1.36
CA LEU A 56 9.06 8.17 -0.76
C LEU A 56 8.88 7.79 0.70
N VAL A 57 9.10 6.52 1.05
CA VAL A 57 8.94 5.99 2.40
C VAL A 57 10.22 5.98 3.22
N SER A 58 11.32 6.50 2.68
CA SER A 58 12.57 6.65 3.41
C SER A 58 12.40 7.64 4.58
N PRO A 59 13.00 7.37 5.75
CA PRO A 59 13.09 8.35 6.82
C PRO A 59 13.76 9.65 6.36
N SER A 60 13.27 10.80 6.86
CA SER A 60 13.92 12.10 6.65
C SER A 60 15.08 12.32 7.64
N LEU A 61 16.21 12.85 7.16
CA LEU A 61 17.35 13.26 8.00
C LEU A 61 17.12 14.60 8.71
N PHE A 62 16.13 15.38 8.26
CA PHE A 62 15.82 16.70 8.80
C PHE A 62 14.65 16.68 9.79
N ALA A 63 14.23 15.48 10.23
CA ALA A 63 13.06 15.27 11.09
C ALA A 63 11.74 15.79 10.51
N GLU A 64 11.66 15.95 9.19
CA GLU A 64 10.45 16.37 8.50
C GLU A 64 9.48 15.20 8.42
N SER A 65 8.25 15.43 8.90
CA SER A 65 7.18 14.45 8.75
C SER A 65 6.64 14.48 7.33
N ARG A 66 6.25 13.31 6.80
CA ARG A 66 5.71 13.16 5.45
C ARG A 66 4.46 12.28 5.45
N VAL A 67 3.49 12.64 4.62
CA VAL A 67 2.38 11.78 4.22
C VAL A 67 2.57 11.33 2.77
N VAL A 68 2.49 10.02 2.53
CA VAL A 68 2.49 9.43 1.19
C VAL A 68 1.12 8.82 0.93
N VAL A 69 0.38 9.35 -0.04
CA VAL A 69 -0.93 8.83 -0.46
C VAL A 69 -0.78 8.14 -1.81
N LEU A 70 -1.02 6.82 -1.82
CA LEU A 70 -0.98 5.98 -3.01
C LEU A 70 -2.39 5.63 -3.47
N GLU A 71 -2.80 6.19 -4.61
CA GLU A 71 -4.09 5.91 -5.24
C GLU A 71 -4.06 4.63 -6.07
N ASN A 72 -5.25 4.08 -6.32
CA ASN A 72 -5.46 2.93 -7.20
C ASN A 72 -4.55 1.73 -6.87
N ALA A 73 -4.47 1.34 -5.60
CA ALA A 73 -3.59 0.27 -5.13
C ALA A 73 -3.68 -1.06 -5.91
N HIS A 74 -4.79 -1.29 -6.63
CA HIS A 74 -4.98 -2.44 -7.52
C HIS A 74 -4.09 -2.42 -8.79
N ASP A 75 -3.56 -1.26 -9.16
CA ASP A 75 -2.64 -1.08 -10.30
C ASP A 75 -1.18 -1.32 -9.91
N ALA A 76 -0.89 -1.61 -8.63
CA ALA A 76 0.47 -1.81 -8.15
C ALA A 76 1.13 -3.02 -8.83
N SER A 77 2.39 -2.86 -9.22
CA SER A 77 3.20 -3.99 -9.69
C SER A 77 3.45 -4.99 -8.55
N ALA A 78 3.85 -6.21 -8.89
CA ALA A 78 4.18 -7.24 -7.90
C ALA A 78 5.34 -6.81 -6.98
N GLU A 79 6.33 -6.08 -7.53
CA GLU A 79 7.47 -5.55 -6.77
C GLU A 79 7.04 -4.46 -5.79
N VAL A 80 6.23 -3.50 -6.27
CA VAL A 80 5.67 -2.42 -5.42
C VAL A 80 4.78 -3.00 -4.33
N THR A 81 3.94 -3.99 -4.66
CA THR A 81 3.09 -4.69 -3.68
C THR A 81 3.92 -5.37 -2.60
N THR A 82 4.98 -6.08 -2.99
CA THR A 82 5.89 -6.74 -2.04
C THR A 82 6.54 -5.73 -1.11
N LEU A 83 7.05 -4.62 -1.66
CA LEU A 83 7.68 -3.56 -0.88
C LEU A 83 6.70 -2.88 0.08
N LEU A 84 5.46 -2.61 -0.34
CA LEU A 84 4.40 -2.06 0.54
C LEU A 84 4.10 -2.99 1.71
N LEU A 85 3.98 -4.29 1.43
CA LEU A 85 3.71 -5.30 2.46
C LEU A 85 4.89 -5.46 3.44
N ASP A 86 6.11 -5.35 2.94
CA ASP A 86 7.31 -5.40 3.78
C ASP A 86 7.45 -4.14 4.64
N TYR A 87 7.24 -2.96 4.04
CA TYR A 87 7.23 -1.68 4.74
C TYR A 87 6.17 -1.64 5.85
N ALA A 88 4.96 -2.16 5.58
CA ALA A 88 3.87 -2.17 6.55
C ALA A 88 4.17 -2.98 7.83
N LYS A 89 5.17 -3.86 7.82
CA LYS A 89 5.60 -4.62 9.02
C LYS A 89 6.44 -3.78 9.98
N ALA A 90 7.16 -2.79 9.46
CA ALA A 90 8.07 -1.93 10.20
C ALA A 90 8.12 -0.56 9.51
N PRO A 91 7.04 0.25 9.62
CA PRO A 91 6.98 1.55 8.97
C PRO A 91 8.05 2.49 9.55
N SER A 92 8.56 3.39 8.71
CA SER A 92 9.54 4.38 9.12
C SER A 92 8.89 5.48 9.97
N ASP A 93 9.60 5.89 11.02
CA ASP A 93 9.18 7.01 11.83
C ASP A 93 9.06 8.30 11.00
N GLY A 94 8.06 9.12 11.32
CA GLY A 94 7.78 10.36 10.60
C GLY A 94 7.14 10.17 9.22
N VAL A 95 6.86 8.93 8.80
CA VAL A 95 6.13 8.66 7.54
C VAL A 95 4.75 8.11 7.85
N THR A 96 3.72 8.79 7.36
CA THR A 96 2.35 8.28 7.29
C THR A 96 2.07 7.79 5.87
N LEU A 97 1.81 6.50 5.71
CA LEU A 97 1.47 5.89 4.43
C LEU A 97 -0.04 5.68 4.34
N VAL A 98 -0.69 6.21 3.31
CA VAL A 98 -2.11 6.02 3.01
C VAL A 98 -2.23 5.29 1.68
N VAL A 99 -2.70 4.04 1.71
CA VAL A 99 -2.91 3.21 0.52
C VAL A 99 -4.40 3.14 0.22
N VAL A 100 -4.80 3.59 -0.97
CA VAL A 100 -6.20 3.62 -1.40
C VAL A 100 -6.46 2.47 -2.38
N HIS A 101 -7.11 1.42 -1.89
CA HIS A 101 -7.59 0.33 -2.70
C HIS A 101 -9.05 0.54 -3.07
N ARG A 102 -9.27 1.18 -4.22
CA ARG A 102 -10.61 1.20 -4.83
C ARG A 102 -11.00 -0.22 -5.19
N GLY A 103 -12.14 -0.68 -4.67
CA GLY A 103 -12.68 -1.98 -5.07
C GLY A 103 -12.93 -2.01 -6.57
N PRO A 104 -13.00 -3.19 -7.22
CA PRO A 104 -13.34 -3.25 -8.63
C PRO A 104 -14.65 -2.48 -8.85
N PRO A 105 -14.78 -1.70 -9.94
CA PRO A 105 -16.00 -0.96 -10.20
C PRO A 105 -17.18 -1.93 -10.14
N LYS A 106 -18.21 -1.59 -9.35
CA LYS A 106 -19.47 -2.35 -9.30
C LYS A 106 -20.20 -2.23 -10.65
N SER A 107 -19.68 -2.88 -11.69
CA SER A 107 -20.54 -3.39 -12.74
C SER A 107 -21.28 -4.58 -12.13
N GLY A 108 -22.61 -4.56 -12.24
CA GLY A 108 -23.47 -5.55 -11.59
C GLY A 108 -23.07 -6.98 -11.95
N GLY A 109 -22.79 -7.78 -10.92
CA GLY A 109 -22.80 -9.24 -11.03
C GLY A 109 -21.45 -9.93 -11.18
N ARG A 110 -21.20 -10.85 -10.24
CA ARG A 110 -20.18 -11.91 -10.18
C ARG A 110 -18.74 -11.52 -9.87
N ARG A 111 -18.35 -11.89 -8.64
CA ARG A 111 -16.98 -12.24 -8.24
C ARG A 111 -16.41 -13.27 -9.21
N ALA A 112 -15.36 -12.94 -9.94
CA ALA A 112 -14.52 -13.91 -10.63
C ALA A 112 -13.60 -14.62 -9.61
N LYS A 113 -13.46 -15.93 -9.80
CA LYS A 113 -12.85 -16.92 -8.90
C LYS A 113 -11.40 -16.60 -8.51
N ALA A 114 -11.05 -16.98 -7.28
CA ALA A 114 -9.67 -17.11 -6.81
C ALA A 114 -8.84 -18.01 -7.77
N PRO A 115 -7.53 -17.73 -7.96
CA PRO A 115 -6.66 -18.64 -8.69
C PRO A 115 -6.50 -19.95 -7.90
N ALA A 116 -6.76 -21.08 -8.57
CA ALA A 116 -6.49 -22.39 -8.03
C ALA A 116 -4.97 -22.55 -7.82
N LYS A 117 -4.58 -22.87 -6.59
CA LYS A 117 -3.22 -23.25 -6.23
C LYS A 117 -2.85 -24.55 -6.97
N PRO A 118 -1.72 -24.64 -7.70
CA PRO A 118 -1.30 -25.92 -8.26
C PRO A 118 -0.87 -26.84 -7.12
N ALA A 119 -1.52 -27.99 -7.01
CA ALA A 119 -1.15 -29.04 -6.08
C ALA A 119 0.19 -29.68 -6.51
N LYS A 120 1.13 -29.76 -5.58
CA LYS A 120 2.33 -30.61 -5.70
C LYS A 120 1.89 -32.06 -5.85
N GLY A 121 2.19 -32.67 -7.00
CA GLY A 121 2.17 -34.11 -7.19
C GLY A 121 3.60 -34.62 -7.34
N GLY A 122 4.14 -35.21 -6.28
CA GLY A 122 5.32 -36.07 -6.37
C GLY A 122 4.86 -37.52 -6.46
N ALA A 123 5.42 -38.28 -7.41
CA ALA A 123 5.48 -39.74 -7.36
C ALA A 123 6.71 -40.24 -8.12
N LYS A 124 7.55 -40.98 -7.40
CA LYS A 124 8.63 -41.87 -7.89
C LYS A 124 8.05 -43.14 -8.50
N GLY A 125 8.79 -43.78 -9.41
CA GLY A 125 8.63 -45.17 -9.82
C GLY A 125 8.81 -45.32 -11.34
N ASP A 126 10.01 -45.54 -11.88
CA ASP A 126 10.82 -46.78 -11.92
C ASP A 126 10.57 -47.63 -13.19
N ALA A 127 11.69 -48.06 -13.79
CA ALA A 127 11.91 -49.19 -14.71
C ALA A 127 11.34 -49.25 -16.15
N LEU A 128 12.30 -49.23 -17.10
CA LEU A 128 12.60 -50.24 -18.16
C LEU A 128 12.11 -50.05 -19.62
N LEU A 129 13.04 -50.37 -20.54
CA LEU A 129 12.96 -50.64 -22.01
C LEU A 129 13.08 -49.38 -22.90
N GLU A 130 14.07 -49.16 -23.77
CA GLU A 130 15.10 -50.01 -24.43
C GLU A 130 16.50 -49.38 -24.38
#